data_AF-A0A1Y1LZY7-F1
#
_entry.id   AF-A0A1Y1LZY7-F1
#
_cell.length_a   1.000
_cell.length_b   1.000
_cell.length_c   1.000
_cell.angle_alpha   90.00
_cell.angle_beta   90.00
_cell.angle_gamma   90.00
#
_symmetry.space_group_name_H-M   'P 1'
#
loop_
_entity.id
_entity.type
_entity.pdbx_description
1 polymer ?
#
loop_
_entity_poly.entity_id
_entity_poly.type
_entity_poly.pdbx_seq_one_letter_code
_entity_poly.pdbx_strand_id
1 'polypeptide(L)'
;FLGHRPTVSARFPEAVAMRLRILSIGRGATNDVQLDNFGHCNYISPKHAVVFFDEVNQQYELLNYSCYGTYVNNVLYSNDETKKYAKKEEKKPCLEEQVRAIVDKKRQICSTNSSKDIHIVGDSVAQSECSCAATSYETILAGWEGSAVINHGTLLRFGCVSFVFSIVDCASV
;
A
#
# COMPACT_ATOMS: atom_id res chain seq x y z
N PHE A 1 -15.43 38.37 3.83
CA PHE A 1 -15.45 36.94 3.49
C PHE A 1 -14.14 36.57 2.81
N LEU A 2 -13.15 36.13 3.59
CA LEU A 2 -11.99 35.42 3.07
C LEU A 2 -12.10 34.01 3.60
N GLY A 3 -12.49 33.08 2.73
CA GLY A 3 -12.44 31.66 3.03
C GLY A 3 -11.02 31.32 3.44
N HIS A 4 -10.88 30.79 4.66
CA HIS A 4 -9.63 30.20 5.11
C HIS A 4 -9.39 28.98 4.21
N ARG A 5 -8.70 29.18 3.09
CA ARG A 5 -8.00 28.09 2.42
C ARG A 5 -6.94 27.67 3.41
N PRO A 6 -6.96 26.42 3.92
CA PRO A 6 -5.77 25.88 4.56
C PRO A 6 -4.66 26.10 3.54
N THR A 7 -3.65 26.91 3.88
CA THR A 7 -2.48 27.08 3.04
C THR A 7 -1.73 25.75 3.09
N VAL A 8 -2.18 24.81 2.26
CA VAL A 8 -1.45 23.59 1.97
C VAL A 8 -0.18 24.08 1.30
N SER A 9 0.95 23.88 1.97
CA SER A 9 2.27 24.14 1.41
C SER A 9 2.31 23.62 -0.02
N ALA A 10 2.90 24.38 -0.95
CA ALA A 10 3.09 23.93 -2.34
C ALA A 10 3.90 22.61 -2.47
N ARG A 11 4.44 22.11 -1.35
CA ARG A 11 5.13 20.82 -1.24
C ARG A 11 4.21 19.64 -0.92
N PHE A 12 2.96 19.86 -0.49
CA PHE A 12 2.05 18.77 -0.13
C PHE A 12 0.84 18.75 -1.07
N PRO A 13 0.42 17.57 -1.53
CA PRO A 13 -0.78 17.42 -2.36
C PRO A 13 -2.04 17.90 -1.62
N GLU A 14 -3.02 18.37 -2.39
CA GLU A 14 -4.31 18.85 -1.86
C GLU A 14 -5.04 17.73 -1.09
N ALA A 15 -5.76 18.11 -0.03
CA ALA A 15 -6.56 17.17 0.74
C ALA A 15 -7.68 16.57 -0.12
N VAL A 16 -7.90 15.25 0.00
CA VAL A 16 -8.96 14.57 -0.74
C VAL A 16 -10.26 14.59 0.07
N ALA A 17 -11.28 15.27 -0.46
CA ALA A 17 -12.58 15.33 0.18
C ALA A 17 -13.39 14.04 -0.03
N MET A 18 -13.89 13.47 1.06
CA MET A 18 -14.80 12.33 1.05
C MET A 18 -16.24 12.79 0.76
N ARG A 19 -16.81 12.43 -0.39
CA ARG A 19 -18.13 12.94 -0.84
C ARG A 19 -19.30 11.98 -0.64
N LEU A 20 -19.08 10.66 -0.70
CA LEU A 20 -20.16 9.67 -0.86
C LEU A 20 -20.34 8.71 0.32
N ARG A 21 -20.00 9.14 1.55
CA ARG A 21 -19.93 8.28 2.77
C ARG A 21 -19.05 7.04 2.65
N ILE A 22 -18.46 6.79 1.48
CA ILE A 22 -17.48 5.75 1.18
C ILE A 22 -16.33 6.42 0.41
N LEU A 23 -15.11 5.99 0.68
CA LEU A 23 -13.88 6.44 0.04
C LEU A 23 -13.00 5.23 -0.25
N SER A 24 -12.79 4.95 -1.53
CA SER A 24 -11.91 3.89 -2.02
C SER A 24 -10.47 4.39 -2.16
N ILE A 25 -9.52 3.58 -1.69
CA ILE A 25 -8.10 3.95 -1.60
C ILE A 25 -7.26 2.86 -2.27
N GLY A 26 -6.37 3.23 -3.19
CA GLY A 26 -5.50 2.27 -3.85
C GLY A 26 -4.67 2.85 -5.00
N ARG A 27 -4.02 1.95 -5.74
CA ARG A 27 -3.26 2.28 -6.96
C ARG A 27 -4.18 2.38 -8.18
N GLY A 28 -3.94 3.37 -9.03
CA GLY A 28 -4.65 3.55 -10.29
C GLY A 28 -5.98 4.29 -10.20
N ALA A 29 -6.49 4.67 -11.38
CA ALA A 29 -7.56 5.66 -11.54
C ALA A 29 -8.97 5.22 -11.10
N THR A 30 -9.14 3.97 -10.69
CA THR A 30 -10.44 3.44 -10.22
C THR A 30 -10.76 3.79 -8.78
N ASN A 31 -9.79 4.36 -8.03
CA ASN A 31 -9.95 4.73 -6.63
C ASN A 31 -10.19 6.23 -6.49
N ASP A 32 -10.95 6.60 -5.45
CA ASP A 32 -11.16 8.00 -5.07
C ASP A 32 -9.85 8.66 -4.61
N VAL A 33 -9.04 7.90 -3.84
CA VAL A 33 -7.68 8.27 -3.44
C VAL A 33 -6.68 7.42 -4.22
N GLN A 34 -6.08 8.03 -5.24
CA GLN A 34 -5.04 7.41 -6.06
C GLN A 34 -3.68 7.60 -5.40
N LEU A 35 -3.17 6.57 -4.73
CA LEU A 35 -1.96 6.66 -3.91
C LEU A 35 -0.71 7.01 -4.72
N ASP A 36 -0.67 6.70 -6.01
CA ASP A 36 0.46 7.01 -6.90
C ASP A 36 0.68 8.53 -7.05
N ASN A 37 -0.35 9.36 -6.79
CA ASN A 37 -0.25 10.82 -6.82
C ASN A 37 0.41 11.41 -5.56
N PHE A 38 0.58 10.60 -4.51
CA PHE A 38 1.11 11.03 -3.21
C PHE A 38 2.53 10.50 -2.95
N GLY A 39 2.96 9.49 -3.69
CA GLY A 39 4.30 8.92 -3.61
C GLY A 39 4.37 7.52 -4.19
N HIS A 40 5.59 7.09 -4.51
CA HIS A 40 5.84 5.74 -4.98
C HIS A 40 6.02 4.76 -3.82
N CYS A 41 5.41 3.58 -3.93
CA CYS A 41 5.63 2.48 -3.01
C CYS A 41 5.33 1.15 -3.68
N ASN A 42 6.18 0.14 -3.44
CA ASN A 42 6.00 -1.22 -3.96
C ASN A 42 4.94 -2.02 -3.20
N TYR A 43 4.58 -1.60 -1.99
CA TYR A 43 3.67 -2.30 -1.07
C TYR A 43 2.28 -1.66 -1.04
N ILE A 44 1.77 -1.29 -2.22
CA ILE A 44 0.41 -0.74 -2.40
C ILE A 44 -0.37 -1.58 -3.39
N SER A 45 -1.53 -2.07 -2.97
CA SER A 45 -2.45 -2.82 -3.83
C SER A 45 -3.35 -1.91 -4.69
N PRO A 46 -3.83 -2.38 -5.86
CA PRO A 46 -4.81 -1.65 -6.68
C PRO A 46 -6.08 -1.25 -5.92
N LYS A 47 -6.60 -2.16 -5.08
CA LYS A 47 -7.61 -1.87 -4.05
C LYS A 47 -6.97 -2.11 -2.69
N HIS A 48 -6.57 -1.04 -2.00
CA HIS A 48 -5.80 -1.14 -0.78
C HIS A 48 -6.69 -1.13 0.46
N ALA A 49 -7.56 -0.14 0.56
CA ALA A 49 -8.48 0.02 1.69
C ALA A 49 -9.76 0.73 1.25
N VAL A 50 -10.79 0.65 2.08
CA VAL A 50 -12.02 1.42 1.94
C VAL A 50 -12.34 2.04 3.29
N VAL A 51 -12.58 3.34 3.31
CA VAL A 51 -13.22 4.03 4.43
C VAL A 51 -14.70 4.15 4.14
N PHE A 52 -15.56 3.87 5.11
CA PHE A 52 -17.00 4.03 4.99
C PHE A 52 -17.59 4.57 6.29
N PHE A 53 -18.77 5.18 6.22
CA PHE A 53 -19.54 5.58 7.38
C PHE A 53 -20.55 4.49 7.72
N ASP A 54 -20.45 3.93 8.93
CA ASP A 54 -21.45 3.02 9.47
C ASP A 54 -22.63 3.83 10.03
N GLU A 55 -23.79 3.67 9.40
CA GLU A 55 -25.03 4.36 9.78
C GLU A 55 -25.64 3.81 11.08
N VAL A 56 -25.33 2.58 11.48
CA VAL A 56 -25.86 2.00 12.71
C VAL A 56 -25.13 2.57 13.92
N ASN A 57 -23.80 2.54 13.88
CA ASN A 57 -22.96 3.03 14.98
C ASN A 57 -22.57 4.51 14.86
N GLN A 58 -22.95 5.19 13.77
CA GLN A 58 -22.66 6.61 13.51
C GLN A 58 -21.15 6.94 13.56
N GLN A 59 -20.33 6.06 13.01
CA GLN A 59 -18.87 6.18 13.05
C GLN A 59 -18.25 5.86 11.68
N TYR A 60 -17.03 6.36 11.43
CA TYR A 60 -16.27 5.96 10.26
C TYR A 60 -15.44 4.71 10.56
N GLU A 61 -15.42 3.81 9.59
CA GLU A 61 -14.69 2.55 9.66
C GLU A 61 -13.80 2.37 8.44
N LEU A 62 -12.66 1.71 8.63
CA LEU A 62 -11.72 1.35 7.58
C LEU A 62 -11.60 -0.17 7.46
N LEU A 63 -11.73 -0.68 6.24
CA LEU A 63 -11.45 -2.07 5.89
C LEU A 63 -10.16 -2.17 5.08
N ASN A 64 -9.25 -3.03 5.53
CA ASN A 64 -8.05 -3.39 4.77
C ASN A 64 -8.37 -4.48 3.74
N TYR A 65 -8.13 -4.18 2.45
CA TYR A 65 -8.19 -5.14 1.35
C TYR A 65 -6.79 -5.57 0.87
N SER A 66 -5.73 -4.88 1.30
CA SER A 66 -4.37 -5.12 0.83
C SER A 66 -3.73 -6.37 1.43
N CYS A 67 -2.97 -7.10 0.60
CA CYS A 67 -2.04 -8.13 1.04
C CYS A 67 -0.76 -7.60 1.69
N TYR A 68 -0.59 -6.27 1.76
CA TYR A 68 0.52 -5.63 2.47
C TYR A 68 0.09 -5.06 3.84
N GLY A 69 -1.22 -4.99 4.09
CA GLY A 69 -1.80 -4.45 5.31
C GLY A 69 -1.87 -2.92 5.33
N THR A 70 -2.67 -2.41 6.25
CA THR A 70 -2.89 -0.97 6.50
C THR A 70 -2.52 -0.66 7.94
N TYR A 71 -1.83 0.45 8.19
CA TYR A 71 -1.59 0.90 9.55
C TYR A 71 -2.59 2.00 9.95
N VAL A 72 -3.24 1.82 11.09
CA VAL A 72 -4.13 2.82 11.71
C VAL A 72 -3.57 3.12 13.10
N ASN A 73 -3.11 4.36 13.32
CA ASN A 73 -2.39 4.76 14.54
C ASN A 73 -1.27 3.77 14.91
N ASN A 74 -0.50 3.34 13.91
CA ASN A 74 0.60 2.37 14.02
C ASN A 74 0.17 0.94 14.37
N VAL A 75 -1.12 0.65 14.52
CA VAL A 75 -1.64 -0.71 14.62
C VAL A 75 -1.82 -1.26 13.22
N LEU A 76 -1.28 -2.44 12.95
CA LEU A 76 -1.39 -3.12 11.66
C LEU A 76 -2.75 -3.82 11.55
N TYR A 77 -3.48 -3.52 10.49
CA TYR A 77 -4.70 -4.19 10.06
C TYR A 77 -4.40 -5.04 8.84
N SER A 78 -4.67 -6.34 8.92
CA SER A 78 -4.44 -7.32 7.86
C SER A 78 -5.70 -8.15 7.61
N ASN A 79 -5.69 -8.98 6.57
CA ASN A 79 -6.80 -9.87 6.24
C ASN A 79 -6.30 -11.27 5.84
N ASP A 80 -7.22 -12.21 5.64
CA ASP A 80 -6.88 -13.57 5.23
C ASP A 80 -6.15 -13.66 3.88
N GLU A 81 -6.43 -12.76 2.93
CA GLU A 81 -5.67 -12.69 1.68
C GLU A 81 -4.20 -12.33 1.96
N THR A 82 -3.94 -11.36 2.85
CA THR A 82 -2.61 -11.04 3.38
C THR A 82 -1.92 -12.30 3.89
N LYS A 83 -2.62 -13.15 4.66
CA LYS A 83 -2.07 -14.40 5.20
C LYS A 83 -1.76 -15.45 4.12
N LYS A 84 -2.52 -15.52 3.02
CA LYS A 84 -2.30 -16.47 1.91
C LYS A 84 -1.04 -16.14 1.11
N TYR A 85 -0.80 -14.87 0.80
CA TYR A 85 0.44 -14.44 0.12
C TYR A 85 1.66 -14.68 0.99
N ALA A 86 1.51 -14.40 2.28
CA ALA A 86 2.55 -14.61 3.26
C ALA A 86 2.94 -16.13 3.35
N LYS A 87 1.96 -17.05 3.28
CA LYS A 87 2.22 -18.52 3.17
C LYS A 87 2.86 -18.94 1.84
N LYS A 88 2.67 -18.16 0.76
CA LYS A 88 3.23 -18.48 -0.56
C LYS A 88 4.74 -18.20 -0.60
N GLU A 89 5.22 -17.18 0.12
CA GLU A 89 6.66 -16.93 0.29
C GLU A 89 7.36 -18.01 1.14
N GLU A 90 6.64 -18.68 2.05
CA GLU A 90 7.17 -19.81 2.82
C GLU A 90 7.27 -21.12 2.02
N LYS A 91 6.71 -21.20 0.80
CA LYS A 91 7.00 -22.32 -0.10
C LYS A 91 8.46 -22.22 -0.54
N LYS A 92 9.33 -22.90 0.20
CA LYS A 92 10.75 -23.16 -0.09
C LYS A 92 10.94 -23.47 -1.58
N PRO A 93 12.08 -23.08 -2.19
CA PRO A 93 12.40 -23.46 -3.57
C PRO A 93 12.18 -24.96 -3.72
N CYS A 94 11.51 -25.34 -4.80
CA CYS A 94 11.19 -26.73 -5.09
C CYS A 94 12.50 -27.54 -4.99
N LEU A 95 12.45 -28.76 -4.45
CA LEU A 95 13.57 -29.71 -4.53
C LEU A 95 14.15 -29.76 -5.97
N GLU A 96 13.33 -29.52 -6.99
CA GLU A 96 13.73 -29.38 -8.39
C GLU A 96 14.75 -28.26 -8.67
N GLU A 97 14.70 -27.11 -7.99
CA GLU A 97 15.67 -26.01 -8.16
C GLU A 97 17.01 -26.32 -7.50
N GLN A 98 16.98 -26.97 -6.33
CA GLN A 98 18.20 -27.48 -5.69
C GLN A 98 18.83 -28.62 -6.50
N VAL A 99 18.01 -29.52 -7.06
CA VAL A 99 18.48 -30.60 -7.94
C VAL A 99 19.03 -30.05 -9.25
N ARG A 100 18.39 -29.04 -9.87
CA ARG A 100 18.94 -28.34 -11.06
C ARG A 100 20.30 -27.71 -10.78
N ALA A 101 20.43 -26.98 -9.67
CA ALA A 101 21.71 -26.36 -9.29
C ALA A 101 22.84 -27.40 -9.08
N ILE A 102 22.51 -28.59 -8.56
CA ILE A 102 23.47 -29.69 -8.39
C ILE A 102 23.83 -30.33 -9.74
N VAL A 103 22.87 -30.49 -10.65
CA VAL A 103 23.11 -31.03 -12.00
C VAL A 103 23.97 -30.08 -12.84
N ASP A 104 23.72 -28.77 -12.78
CA ASP A 104 24.47 -27.76 -13.52
C ASP A 104 25.91 -27.65 -13.02
N LYS A 105 26.13 -27.73 -11.69
CA LYS A 105 27.47 -27.73 -11.08
C LYS A 105 28.30 -28.98 -11.44
N LYS A 106 27.65 -30.10 -11.75
CA LYS A 106 28.30 -31.36 -12.15
C LYS A 106 28.61 -31.44 -13.65
N ARG A 107 27.99 -30.61 -14.49
CA ARG A 107 28.16 -30.62 -15.95
C ARG A 107 29.23 -29.65 -16.50
N GLN A 108 29.87 -28.81 -15.67
CA GLN A 108 30.81 -27.77 -16.12
C GLN A 108 30.33 -26.97 -17.35
N ILE A 109 29.03 -26.67 -17.43
CA ILE A 109 28.50 -25.83 -18.51
C ILE A 109 28.70 -24.38 -18.11
N CYS A 110 29.77 -23.76 -18.61
CA CYS A 110 29.81 -22.32 -18.78
C CYS A 110 28.82 -21.95 -19.89
N SER A 111 27.60 -21.55 -19.53
CA SER A 111 26.68 -20.97 -20.52
C SER A 111 27.07 -19.51 -20.75
N THR A 112 28.07 -19.32 -21.60
CA THR A 112 28.29 -18.07 -22.30
C THR A 112 27.15 -17.89 -23.31
N ASN A 113 26.12 -17.14 -22.93
CA ASN A 113 25.25 -16.46 -23.89
C ASN A 113 25.37 -14.95 -23.65
N SER A 114 26.36 -14.39 -24.34
CA SER A 114 26.42 -12.97 -24.68
C SER A 114 25.31 -12.67 -25.69
N SER A 115 24.32 -11.87 -25.28
CA SER A 115 23.59 -10.99 -26.20
C SER A 115 23.62 -9.59 -25.61
N LYS A 116 24.27 -8.72 -26.37
CA LYS A 116 24.53 -7.30 -26.12
C LYS A 116 23.24 -6.47 -26.26
N ASP A 117 23.23 -5.34 -25.55
CA ASP A 117 22.52 -4.07 -25.79
C ASP A 117 20.98 -4.16 -25.88
N ILE A 118 20.20 -3.31 -25.18
CA ILE A 118 20.13 -1.87 -25.38
C ILE A 118 20.01 -1.16 -24.02
N HIS A 119 21.03 -0.37 -23.65
CA HIS A 119 20.85 0.76 -22.73
C HIS A 119 19.97 1.79 -23.45
N ILE A 120 18.67 1.80 -23.18
CA ILE A 120 17.88 3.02 -23.39
C ILE A 120 18.23 3.91 -22.21
N VAL A 121 19.06 4.92 -22.46
CA VAL A 121 19.18 6.10 -21.60
C VAL A 121 17.83 6.82 -21.69
N GLY A 122 16.87 6.29 -20.94
CA GLY A 122 15.63 6.99 -20.61
C GLY A 122 15.97 7.91 -19.46
N ASP A 123 15.71 9.19 -19.69
CA ASP A 123 15.82 10.29 -18.73
C ASP A 123 15.66 9.80 -17.29
N SER A 124 16.67 10.04 -16.46
CA SER A 124 16.66 9.66 -15.04
C SER A 124 15.66 10.55 -14.30
N VAL A 125 14.37 10.27 -14.49
CA VAL A 125 13.34 10.59 -13.52
C VAL A 125 13.78 9.85 -12.28
N ALA A 126 14.27 10.60 -11.29
CA ALA A 126 14.72 10.10 -10.00
C ALA A 126 13.83 8.93 -9.60
N GLN A 127 14.35 7.69 -9.67
CA GLN A 127 13.57 6.52 -9.29
C GLN A 127 13.25 6.74 -7.81
N SER A 128 12.02 7.12 -7.54
CA SER A 128 11.54 7.34 -6.18
C SER A 128 11.63 5.99 -5.48
N GLU A 129 12.63 5.83 -4.62
CA GLU A 129 12.89 4.58 -3.94
C GLU A 129 11.84 4.35 -2.86
N CYS A 130 11.27 3.14 -2.85
CA CYS A 130 10.36 2.72 -1.80
C CYS A 130 11.12 2.49 -0.49
N SER A 131 10.71 3.15 0.62
CA SER A 131 11.36 3.03 1.94
C SER A 131 10.73 1.96 2.86
N CYS A 132 9.89 1.08 2.33
CA CYS A 132 9.33 -0.01 3.13
C CYS A 132 10.40 -1.07 3.38
N ALA A 133 10.60 -1.44 4.64
CA ALA A 133 11.24 -2.71 4.95
C ALA A 133 10.29 -3.85 4.54
N ALA A 134 10.85 -4.95 4.05
CA ALA A 134 10.09 -6.18 3.85
C ALA A 134 9.43 -6.55 5.19
N THR A 135 8.11 -6.42 5.25
CA THR A 135 7.35 -6.74 6.46
C THR A 135 7.33 -8.25 6.60
N SER A 136 7.81 -8.77 7.75
CA SER A 136 7.88 -10.21 7.95
C SER A 136 6.50 -10.85 7.96
N TYR A 137 6.43 -12.11 7.51
CA TYR A 137 5.25 -12.97 7.60
C TYR A 137 4.59 -12.91 8.98
N GLU A 138 5.40 -13.06 10.03
CA GLU A 138 4.95 -13.05 11.43
C GLU A 138 4.27 -11.73 11.80
N THR A 139 4.80 -10.60 11.31
CA THR A 139 4.21 -9.28 11.56
C THR A 139 2.84 -9.16 10.89
N ILE A 140 2.73 -9.62 9.64
CA ILE A 140 1.48 -9.62 8.89
C ILE A 140 0.40 -10.47 9.56
N LEU A 141 0.78 -11.66 10.05
CA LEU A 141 -0.13 -12.55 10.78
C LEU A 141 -0.59 -11.98 12.12
N ALA A 142 0.25 -11.19 12.78
CA ALA A 142 -0.09 -10.52 14.04
C ALA A 142 -0.99 -9.29 13.84
N GLY A 143 -1.25 -8.90 12.59
CA GLY A 143 -2.17 -7.81 12.26
C GLY A 143 -3.60 -8.13 12.70
N TRP A 144 -4.33 -7.08 13.06
CA TRP A 144 -5.71 -7.20 13.48
C TRP A 144 -6.63 -7.41 12.27
N GLU A 145 -7.59 -8.33 12.42
CA GLU A 145 -8.54 -8.70 11.38
C GLU A 145 -9.92 -8.13 11.69
N GLY A 146 -10.42 -7.25 10.82
CA GLY A 146 -11.71 -6.59 10.93
C GLY A 146 -11.67 -5.14 10.42
N SER A 147 -12.70 -4.35 10.77
CA SER A 147 -12.72 -2.91 10.51
C SER A 147 -12.07 -2.07 11.63
N ALA A 148 -11.28 -1.07 11.26
CA ALA A 148 -10.75 -0.08 12.19
C ALA A 148 -11.77 1.06 12.36
N VAL A 149 -12.20 1.35 13.58
CA VAL A 149 -12.91 2.61 13.84
C VAL A 149 -11.92 3.77 13.69
N ILE A 150 -12.24 4.76 12.88
CA ILE A 150 -11.39 5.92 12.61
C ILE A 150 -12.11 7.22 12.95
N ASN A 151 -11.39 8.15 13.56
CA ASN A 151 -11.91 9.42 14.04
C ASN A 151 -11.10 10.58 13.46
N HIS A 152 -11.60 11.81 13.62
CA HIS A 152 -10.82 13.00 13.31
C HIS A 152 -9.43 12.92 13.99
N GLY A 153 -8.37 13.08 13.21
CA GLY A 153 -6.98 12.99 13.65
C GLY A 153 -6.34 11.61 13.54
N THR A 154 -7.08 10.56 13.14
CA THR A 154 -6.51 9.22 12.96
C THR A 154 -5.42 9.22 11.87
N LEU A 155 -4.26 8.66 12.20
CA LEU A 155 -3.15 8.48 11.25
C LEU A 155 -3.37 7.18 10.47
N LEU A 156 -3.46 7.32 9.15
CA LEU A 156 -3.58 6.22 8.20
C LEU A 156 -2.28 6.08 7.42
N ARG A 157 -1.74 4.86 7.30
CA ARG A 157 -0.55 4.61 6.48
C ARG A 157 -0.70 3.37 5.61
N PHE A 158 -0.42 3.55 4.33
CA PHE A 158 -0.48 2.56 3.26
C PHE A 158 0.91 2.49 2.62
N GLY A 159 1.70 1.47 2.97
CA GLY A 159 3.11 1.40 2.56
C GLY A 159 3.90 2.63 3.01
N CYS A 160 4.49 3.37 2.06
CA CYS A 160 5.25 4.59 2.33
C CYS A 160 4.39 5.85 2.47
N VAL A 161 3.10 5.80 2.10
CA VAL A 161 2.24 6.99 2.04
C VAL A 161 1.39 7.06 3.31
N SER A 162 1.34 8.25 3.92
CA SER A 162 0.59 8.49 5.15
C SER A 162 -0.38 9.66 5.01
N PHE A 163 -1.51 9.56 5.70
CA PHE A 163 -2.58 10.54 5.71
C PHE A 163 -3.08 10.74 7.13
N VAL A 164 -3.64 11.91 7.40
CA VAL A 164 -4.46 12.15 8.60
C VAL A 164 -5.91 12.19 8.14
N PHE A 165 -6.76 11.36 8.74
CA PHE A 165 -8.19 11.41 8.51
C PHE A 165 -8.79 12.60 9.27
N SER A 166 -9.63 13.39 8.62
CA SER A 166 -10.28 14.54 9.24
C SER A 166 -11.76 14.57 8.88
N ILE A 167 -12.59 14.67 9.91
CA ILE A 167 -14.00 15.01 9.77
C ILE A 167 -14.10 16.53 9.76
N VAL A 168 -14.76 17.09 8.74
CA VAL A 168 -15.04 18.52 8.63
C VAL A 168 -16.53 18.73 8.81
N ASP A 169 -16.89 19.48 9.86
CA ASP A 169 -18.26 19.95 10.04
C ASP A 169 -18.50 21.04 9.00
N CYS A 170 -19.10 20.68 7.87
CA CYS A 170 -19.73 21.67 7.03
C CYS A 170 -20.96 22.16 7.80
N ALA A 171 -20.81 23.24 8.57
CA ALA A 171 -21.93 24.01 9.06
C ALA A 171 -22.81 24.35 7.84
N SER A 172 -23.97 23.70 7.77
CA SER A 172 -25.04 24.07 6.86
C SER A 172 -25.48 25.48 7.24
N VAL A 173 -25.06 26.46 6.44
CA VAL A 173 -25.57 27.84 6.48
C VAL A 173 -26.43 28.04 5.26
#